data_AF-A0A5C3MLG7-F1
#
_entry.id   AF-A0A5C3MLG7-F1
#
_cell.length_a   1.000
_cell.length_b   1.000
_cell.length_c   1.000
_cell.angle_alpha   90.00
_cell.angle_beta   90.00
_cell.angle_gamma   90.00
#
_symmetry.space_group_name_H-M   'P 1'
#
loop_
_entity.id
_entity.type
_entity.pdbx_description
1 polymer ?
#
loop_
_entity_poly.entity_id
_entity_poly.type
_entity_poly.pdbx_seq_one_letter_code
_entity_poly.pdbx_strand_id
1 'polypeptide(L)'
;MASLYDFGAKSSFNQWDITGDRHTRSSEWAWNTLWVPLFHLRLYSPWMLVQVPHKLLQDICDGFFRWPLLAVAMSVQARDSIRALRQLMSESRVVTPGAPAEKEDCVLALMLEATSELLEIGGTMREEQLITVNYGGYDIPRYVPLSRTKVMCEEVIGVIMREDTTESIATSPSVLHTIAPYYGTVCQRELQALALPYRRSTDAFHRPRADALLRHLSMDVPPKRLCCIGVVAGTPDSGPSGVFLDHYRGPWAAGRTYDSSKPFMILVAEDSYCNLRWVAVSDMGEAGYDPIVVPAVWGGRPLYITRARARLLEKGRLSVVAPEDVRGEMESDVHVLCGDMICCPAFWMTRTTLVHAVTGHEQANELVLGDVFRAVSQLRCPCERTWAKYYGD
;
A
#
# COMPACT_ATOMS: atom_id res chain seq x y z
N MET A 1 -11.89 -5.22 23.86
CA MET A 1 -10.78 -4.43 24.41
C MET A 1 -9.74 -4.24 23.32
N ALA A 2 -9.26 -3.02 23.08
CA ALA A 2 -8.11 -2.78 22.20
C ALA A 2 -6.84 -2.93 23.07
N SER A 3 -5.91 -3.80 22.70
CA SER A 3 -4.62 -3.93 23.39
C SER A 3 -3.71 -2.73 23.08
N LEU A 4 -2.65 -2.52 23.88
CA LEU A 4 -1.62 -1.51 23.58
C LEU A 4 -1.00 -1.75 22.20
N TYR A 5 -0.85 -3.02 21.81
CA TYR A 5 -0.36 -3.42 20.48
C TYR A 5 -1.36 -3.08 19.37
N ASP A 6 -2.67 -3.28 19.57
CA ASP A 6 -3.70 -2.87 18.61
C ASP A 6 -3.76 -1.34 18.47
N PHE A 7 -3.63 -0.60 19.58
CA PHE A 7 -3.52 0.85 19.57
C PHE A 7 -2.24 1.34 18.88
N GLY A 8 -1.09 0.75 19.19
CA GLY A 8 0.20 1.09 18.60
C GLY A 8 0.25 0.79 17.10
N ALA A 9 -0.27 -0.36 16.68
CA ALA A 9 -0.41 -0.72 15.27
C ALA A 9 -1.33 0.28 14.54
N LYS A 10 -2.48 0.62 15.13
CA LYS A 10 -3.39 1.64 14.56
C LYS A 10 -2.74 3.01 14.49
N SER A 11 -2.01 3.41 15.52
CA SER A 11 -1.30 4.69 15.58
C SER A 11 -0.16 4.76 14.57
N SER A 12 0.41 3.62 14.18
CA SER A 12 1.45 3.56 13.14
C SER A 12 0.94 3.86 11.74
N PHE A 13 -0.39 3.87 11.52
CA PHE A 13 -0.97 4.43 10.30
C PHE A 13 -0.99 5.96 10.28
N ASN A 14 -0.94 6.60 11.46
CA ASN A 14 -0.85 8.05 11.59
C ASN A 14 0.62 8.45 11.49
N GLN A 15 1.09 8.59 10.26
CA GLN A 15 2.48 8.90 9.94
C GLN A 15 2.75 10.41 9.81
N TRP A 16 1.82 11.26 10.22
CA TRP A 16 1.93 12.70 10.03
C TRP A 16 1.68 13.50 11.30
N ASP A 17 2.64 14.35 11.63
CA ASP A 17 2.52 15.40 12.62
C ASP A 17 1.95 16.65 11.93
N ILE A 18 0.63 16.85 12.08
CA ILE A 18 -0.09 18.02 11.54
C ILE A 18 0.45 19.33 12.12
N THR A 19 0.96 19.31 13.36
CA THR A 19 1.42 20.52 14.05
C THR A 19 2.81 20.96 13.61
N GLY A 20 3.69 19.98 13.34
CA GLY A 20 5.04 20.21 12.86
C GLY A 20 5.19 20.16 11.33
N ASP A 21 4.09 19.96 10.61
CA ASP A 21 4.03 19.72 9.16
C ASP A 21 5.12 18.74 8.68
N ARG A 22 5.27 17.63 9.42
CA ARG A 22 6.36 16.68 9.21
C ARG A 22 5.86 15.26 9.33
N HIS A 23 6.55 14.36 8.64
CA HIS A 23 6.35 12.93 8.80
C HIS A 23 6.91 12.44 10.14
N THR A 24 6.21 11.51 10.76
CA THR A 24 6.69 10.75 11.91
C THR A 24 6.94 9.32 11.48
N ARG A 25 8.11 8.78 11.82
CA ARG A 25 8.44 7.37 11.63
C ARG A 25 7.69 6.49 12.64
N SER A 26 6.36 6.48 12.56
CA SER A 26 5.51 5.83 13.54
C SER A 26 5.61 4.31 13.49
N SER A 27 5.93 3.73 12.32
CA SER A 27 6.25 2.31 12.20
C SER A 27 7.58 1.97 12.87
N GLU A 28 8.61 2.81 12.73
CA GLU A 28 9.88 2.65 13.49
C GLU A 28 9.66 2.83 14.99
N TRP A 29 8.84 3.80 15.40
CA TRP A 29 8.49 3.98 16.81
C TRP A 29 7.80 2.74 17.38
N ALA A 30 6.82 2.18 16.66
CA ALA A 30 6.13 0.96 17.09
C ALA A 30 7.08 -0.24 17.16
N TRP A 31 7.99 -0.36 16.19
CA TRP A 31 9.08 -1.33 16.24
C TRP A 31 9.92 -1.20 17.51
N ASN A 32 10.48 -0.02 17.76
CA ASN A 32 11.39 0.21 18.88
C ASN A 32 10.71 0.17 20.25
N THR A 33 9.42 0.53 20.33
CA THR A 33 8.71 0.69 21.61
C THR A 33 7.87 -0.52 21.99
N LEU A 34 7.41 -1.30 21.01
CA LEU A 34 6.50 -2.44 21.25
C LEU A 34 7.19 -3.77 20.93
N TRP A 35 7.74 -3.89 19.73
CA TRP A 35 8.23 -5.17 19.21
C TRP A 35 9.62 -5.52 19.74
N VAL A 36 10.59 -4.60 19.67
CA VAL A 36 11.95 -4.82 20.17
C VAL A 36 11.96 -5.21 21.66
N PRO A 37 11.23 -4.54 22.57
CA PRO A 37 11.17 -4.95 23.97
C PRO A 37 10.61 -6.37 24.16
N LEU A 38 9.58 -6.76 23.39
CA LEU A 38 9.04 -8.12 23.42
C LEU A 38 10.09 -9.15 22.97
N PHE A 39 10.86 -8.85 21.93
CA PHE A 39 11.91 -9.71 21.43
C PHE A 39 13.10 -9.81 22.40
N HIS A 40 13.50 -8.71 23.02
CA HIS A 40 14.50 -8.70 24.08
C HIS A 40 14.05 -9.49 25.30
N LEU A 41 12.77 -9.39 25.71
CA LEU A 41 12.21 -10.24 26.76
C LEU A 41 12.35 -11.72 26.40
N ARG A 42 12.07 -12.09 25.16
CA ARG A 42 12.22 -13.47 24.69
C ARG A 42 13.67 -13.95 24.70
N LEU A 43 14.63 -13.11 24.33
CA LEU A 43 16.05 -13.47 24.24
C LEU A 43 16.71 -13.52 25.61
N TYR A 44 16.50 -12.50 26.46
CA TYR A 44 17.22 -12.34 27.71
C TYR A 44 16.47 -12.86 28.94
N SER A 45 15.15 -13.04 28.86
CA SER A 45 14.34 -13.45 30.01
C SER A 45 13.09 -14.26 29.60
N PRO A 46 13.25 -15.38 28.89
CA PRO A 46 12.12 -16.16 28.36
C PRO A 46 11.15 -16.65 29.45
N TRP A 47 11.64 -16.85 30.68
CA TRP A 47 10.82 -17.26 31.83
C TRP A 47 9.69 -16.27 32.17
N MET A 48 9.84 -14.98 31.83
CA MET A 48 8.77 -14.00 32.02
C MET A 48 7.58 -14.25 31.08
N LEU A 49 7.84 -14.75 29.87
CA LEU A 49 6.79 -15.05 28.89
C LEU A 49 5.97 -16.27 29.28
N VAL A 50 6.56 -17.22 30.01
CA VAL A 50 5.87 -18.41 30.53
C VAL A 50 4.72 -18.04 31.49
N GLN A 51 4.81 -16.88 32.15
CA GLN A 51 3.76 -16.40 33.05
C GLN A 51 2.60 -15.72 32.32
N VAL A 52 2.76 -15.40 31.04
CA VAL A 52 1.73 -14.76 30.23
C VAL A 52 0.86 -15.85 29.59
N PRO A 53 -0.48 -15.75 29.64
CA PRO A 53 -1.36 -16.71 28.98
C PRO A 53 -1.01 -16.83 27.49
N HIS A 54 -0.80 -18.06 27.00
CA HIS A 54 -0.40 -18.32 25.61
C HIS A 54 -1.30 -17.64 24.58
N LYS A 55 -2.63 -17.70 24.79
CA LYS A 55 -3.61 -17.05 23.92
C LYS A 55 -3.39 -15.53 23.80
N LEU A 56 -3.00 -14.87 24.89
CA LEU A 56 -2.73 -13.43 24.88
C LEU A 56 -1.45 -13.12 24.09
N LEU A 57 -0.40 -13.92 24.26
CA LEU A 57 0.82 -13.77 23.46
C LEU A 57 0.54 -14.00 21.97
N GLN A 58 -0.25 -15.01 21.65
CA GLN A 58 -0.69 -15.28 20.28
C GLN A 58 -1.46 -14.09 19.69
N ASP A 59 -2.48 -13.57 20.40
CA ASP A 59 -3.26 -12.41 19.96
C ASP A 59 -2.37 -11.16 19.75
N ILE A 60 -1.31 -10.99 20.56
CA ILE A 60 -0.32 -9.92 20.41
C ILE A 60 0.52 -10.14 19.14
N CYS A 61 1.04 -11.35 18.93
CA CYS A 61 1.90 -11.66 17.79
C CYS A 61 1.14 -11.58 16.47
N ASP A 62 -0.08 -12.11 16.42
CA ASP A 62 -0.99 -12.02 15.27
C ASP A 62 -1.29 -10.55 14.91
N GLY A 63 -1.24 -9.65 15.91
CA GLY A 63 -1.37 -8.21 15.74
C GLY A 63 -0.33 -7.57 14.81
N PHE A 64 0.87 -8.16 14.68
CA PHE A 64 1.94 -7.64 13.80
C PHE A 64 1.54 -7.72 12.32
N PHE A 65 1.08 -8.90 11.88
CA PHE A 65 0.70 -9.16 10.48
C PHE A 65 -0.78 -8.96 10.20
N ARG A 66 -1.60 -8.65 11.22
CA ARG A 66 -3.00 -8.24 11.04
C ARG A 66 -3.16 -7.17 9.97
N TRP A 67 -2.16 -6.31 9.82
CA TRP A 67 -2.09 -5.29 8.79
C TRP A 67 -0.80 -5.45 7.97
N PRO A 68 -0.80 -6.23 6.88
CA PRO A 68 0.44 -6.53 6.15
C PRO A 68 1.17 -5.28 5.63
N LEU A 69 0.43 -4.23 5.21
CA LEU A 69 1.02 -2.92 4.85
C LEU A 69 1.86 -2.30 5.97
N LEU A 70 1.45 -2.48 7.22
CA LEU A 70 2.16 -1.95 8.36
C LEU A 70 3.45 -2.75 8.61
N ALA A 71 3.39 -4.07 8.54
CA ALA A 71 4.56 -4.94 8.66
C ALA A 71 5.62 -4.58 7.61
N VAL A 72 5.20 -4.36 6.37
CA VAL A 72 6.07 -3.91 5.26
C VAL A 72 6.61 -2.49 5.50
N ALA A 73 5.79 -1.57 6.02
CA ALA A 73 6.28 -0.23 6.38
C ALA A 73 7.30 -0.27 7.53
N MET A 74 7.12 -1.16 8.51
CA MET A 74 8.11 -1.40 9.58
C MET A 74 9.40 -1.97 9.00
N SER A 75 9.33 -2.91 8.05
CA SER A 75 10.54 -3.51 7.45
C SER A 75 11.40 -2.51 6.68
N VAL A 76 10.79 -1.44 6.15
CA VAL A 76 11.52 -0.30 5.57
C VAL A 76 12.06 0.64 6.65
N GLN A 77 11.20 1.13 7.56
CA GLN A 77 11.60 2.19 8.50
C GLN A 77 12.54 1.71 9.62
N ALA A 78 12.48 0.43 9.98
CA ALA A 78 13.30 -0.17 11.04
C ALA A 78 14.35 -1.16 10.50
N ARG A 79 14.71 -1.07 9.21
CA ARG A 79 15.58 -2.01 8.49
C ARG A 79 16.87 -2.34 9.24
N ASP A 80 17.58 -1.33 9.74
CA ASP A 80 18.85 -1.53 10.45
C ASP A 80 18.66 -2.26 11.78
N SER A 81 17.59 -1.94 12.52
CA SER A 81 17.25 -2.62 13.77
C SER A 81 16.82 -4.07 13.54
N ILE A 82 16.08 -4.34 12.46
CA ILE A 82 15.71 -5.70 12.05
C ILE A 82 16.95 -6.53 11.72
N ARG A 83 17.91 -5.97 10.98
CA ARG A 83 19.19 -6.62 10.67
C ARG A 83 20.02 -6.90 11.93
N ALA A 84 20.07 -5.96 12.86
CA ALA A 84 20.74 -6.16 14.15
C ALA A 84 20.07 -7.27 14.97
N LEU A 85 18.74 -7.32 15.00
CA LEU A 85 18.00 -8.40 15.66
C LEU A 85 18.28 -9.77 15.01
N ARG A 86 18.33 -9.83 13.68
CA ARG A 86 18.67 -11.06 12.93
C ARG A 86 20.05 -11.57 13.32
N GLN A 87 21.04 -10.69 13.43
CA GLN A 87 22.39 -11.04 13.91
C GLN A 87 22.36 -11.56 15.35
N LEU A 88 21.69 -10.84 16.26
CA LEU A 88 21.56 -11.25 17.65
C LEU A 88 20.88 -12.63 17.81
N MET A 89 19.86 -12.91 16.99
CA MET A 89 19.20 -14.22 16.96
C MET A 89 20.13 -15.33 16.47
N SER A 90 20.98 -15.06 15.47
CA SER A 90 21.96 -16.02 14.97
C SER A 90 23.02 -16.37 16.02
N GLU A 91 23.44 -15.38 16.82
CA GLU A 91 24.37 -15.55 17.94
C GLU A 91 23.70 -16.32 19.11
N SER A 92 22.43 -16.01 19.37
CA SER A 92 21.64 -16.62 20.46
C SER A 92 21.21 -18.07 20.17
N ARG A 93 21.10 -18.46 18.87
CA ARG A 93 20.80 -19.84 18.44
C ARG A 93 21.83 -20.88 18.91
N VAL A 94 22.98 -20.44 19.45
CA VAL A 94 24.00 -21.31 20.06
C VAL A 94 23.60 -21.80 21.47
N VAL A 95 22.53 -21.28 22.11
CA VAL A 95 22.24 -21.60 23.53
C VAL A 95 20.74 -21.82 23.81
N THR A 96 20.14 -22.93 23.39
CA THR A 96 19.16 -23.65 24.26
C THR A 96 18.86 -25.08 23.77
N PRO A 97 19.54 -26.10 24.31
CA PRO A 97 19.07 -27.48 24.20
C PRO A 97 17.72 -27.62 24.92
N GLY A 98 16.68 -28.06 24.21
CA GLY A 98 15.34 -28.28 24.78
C GLY A 98 14.33 -27.15 24.61
N ALA A 99 14.59 -26.17 23.72
CA ALA A 99 13.60 -25.16 23.37
C ALA A 99 12.33 -25.83 22.80
N PRO A 100 11.14 -25.41 23.23
CA PRO A 100 9.89 -25.90 22.69
C PRO A 100 9.85 -25.62 21.17
N ALA A 101 9.24 -26.52 20.40
CA ALA A 101 9.15 -26.38 18.94
C ALA A 101 8.58 -25.00 18.56
N GLU A 102 8.92 -24.47 17.38
CA GLU A 102 8.42 -23.18 16.85
C GLU A 102 6.88 -23.02 16.99
N LYS A 103 6.15 -24.14 17.07
CA LYS A 103 4.70 -24.19 17.27
C LYS A 103 4.21 -23.79 18.67
N GLU A 104 5.06 -23.80 19.68
CA GLU A 104 4.70 -23.49 21.07
C GLU A 104 5.12 -22.07 21.49
N ASP A 105 6.04 -21.45 20.72
CA ASP A 105 6.65 -20.16 21.02
C ASP A 105 6.31 -19.11 19.94
N CYS A 106 5.12 -18.53 20.05
CA CYS A 106 4.62 -17.52 19.11
C CYS A 106 5.51 -16.28 19.00
N VAL A 107 6.26 -15.93 20.06
CA VAL A 107 7.16 -14.76 20.02
C VAL A 107 8.40 -15.08 19.19
N LEU A 108 8.98 -16.28 19.36
CA LEU A 108 10.09 -16.71 18.51
C LEU A 108 9.65 -16.87 17.04
N ALA A 109 8.46 -17.42 16.78
CA ALA A 109 7.91 -17.50 15.43
C ALA A 109 7.78 -16.11 14.79
N LEU A 110 7.20 -15.14 15.51
CA LEU A 110 7.13 -13.76 15.05
C LEU A 110 8.51 -13.15 14.79
N MET A 111 9.49 -13.38 15.68
CA MET A 111 10.86 -12.88 15.48
C MET A 111 11.48 -13.40 14.19
N LEU A 112 11.28 -14.69 13.87
CA LEU A 112 11.79 -15.30 12.64
C LEU A 112 11.09 -14.73 11.40
N GLU A 113 9.77 -14.57 11.43
CA GLU A 113 9.03 -13.96 10.32
C GLU A 113 9.40 -12.47 10.13
N ALA A 114 9.47 -11.70 11.22
CA ALA A 114 9.78 -10.27 11.21
C ALA A 114 11.22 -9.95 10.80
N THR A 115 12.12 -10.94 10.92
CA THR A 115 13.50 -10.84 10.46
C THR A 115 13.76 -11.63 9.17
N SER A 116 12.74 -12.20 8.53
CA SER A 116 12.92 -12.95 7.28
C SER A 116 13.44 -12.05 6.15
N GLU A 117 14.19 -12.64 5.21
CA GLU A 117 14.61 -11.92 3.99
C GLU A 117 13.41 -11.59 3.11
N LEU A 118 12.37 -12.43 3.11
CA LEU A 118 11.12 -12.20 2.38
C LEU A 118 10.42 -10.91 2.81
N LEU A 119 10.35 -10.63 4.11
CA LEU A 119 9.73 -9.38 4.59
C LEU A 119 10.57 -8.14 4.23
N GLU A 120 11.90 -8.28 4.16
CA GLU A 120 12.82 -7.22 3.72
C GLU A 120 12.66 -6.92 2.22
N ILE A 121 12.56 -7.96 1.38
CA ILE A 121 12.26 -7.82 -0.05
C ILE A 121 10.88 -7.20 -0.23
N GLY A 122 9.86 -7.67 0.51
CA GLY A 122 8.53 -7.10 0.48
C GLY A 122 8.53 -5.60 0.80
N GLY A 123 9.34 -5.20 1.80
CA GLY A 123 9.67 -3.81 2.14
C GLY A 123 10.21 -3.01 0.95
N THR A 124 11.28 -3.51 0.33
CA THR A 124 11.93 -2.88 -0.83
C THR A 124 10.95 -2.71 -2.00
N MET A 125 10.21 -3.77 -2.34
CA MET A 125 9.24 -3.71 -3.42
C MET A 125 8.13 -2.67 -3.14
N ARG A 126 7.70 -2.55 -1.87
CA ARG A 126 6.72 -1.53 -1.49
C ARG A 126 7.32 -0.12 -1.57
N GLU A 127 8.56 0.06 -1.11
CA GLU A 127 9.30 1.31 -1.19
C GLU A 127 9.40 1.83 -2.64
N GLU A 128 9.65 0.95 -3.61
CA GLU A 128 9.67 1.29 -5.04
C GLU A 128 8.32 1.80 -5.56
N GLN A 129 7.22 1.29 -4.99
CA GLN A 129 5.85 1.72 -5.32
C GLN A 129 5.43 2.99 -4.59
N LEU A 130 6.21 3.53 -3.67
CA LEU A 130 5.87 4.76 -2.97
C LEU A 130 6.27 5.98 -3.81
N ILE A 131 5.29 6.80 -4.17
CA ILE A 131 5.54 8.11 -4.79
C ILE A 131 6.11 9.12 -3.77
N THR A 132 5.82 8.93 -2.49
CA THR A 132 6.43 9.69 -1.38
C THR A 132 6.99 8.70 -0.38
N VAL A 133 8.28 8.87 -0.04
CA VAL A 133 9.09 8.01 0.85
C VAL A 133 8.41 7.74 2.21
N ASN A 134 7.44 8.58 2.58
CA ASN A 134 6.93 8.73 3.93
C ASN A 134 5.38 8.76 3.95
N TYR A 135 4.68 7.88 3.22
CA TYR A 135 3.22 7.87 3.27
C TYR A 135 2.57 6.50 3.47
N GLY A 136 1.67 6.45 4.44
CA GLY A 136 1.11 5.24 5.03
C GLY A 136 0.14 4.51 4.12
N GLY A 137 0.60 3.43 3.48
CA GLY A 137 -0.20 2.28 3.03
C GLY A 137 -1.25 2.49 1.92
N TYR A 138 -1.74 3.71 1.68
CA TYR A 138 -2.99 3.94 0.96
C TYR A 138 -2.93 5.04 -0.10
N ASP A 139 -1.72 5.43 -0.50
CA ASP A 139 -1.52 6.23 -1.70
C ASP A 139 -1.73 5.36 -2.95
N ILE A 140 -2.06 6.01 -4.07
CA ILE A 140 -2.01 5.36 -5.38
C ILE A 140 -0.55 4.93 -5.59
N PRO A 141 -0.28 3.66 -5.93
CA PRO A 141 1.09 3.19 -6.08
C PRO A 141 1.75 3.81 -7.32
N ARG A 142 3.06 3.99 -7.26
CA ARG A 142 3.91 4.32 -8.40
C ARG A 142 4.00 3.11 -9.33
N TYR A 143 4.09 3.38 -10.64
CA TYR A 143 4.51 2.37 -11.60
C TYR A 143 5.97 2.00 -11.36
N VAL A 144 6.25 0.70 -11.38
CA VAL A 144 7.62 0.17 -11.35
C VAL A 144 7.87 -0.46 -12.72
N PRO A 145 8.93 -0.05 -13.44
CA PRO A 145 9.33 -0.63 -14.71
C PRO A 145 9.31 -2.16 -14.68
N LEU A 146 8.87 -2.78 -15.79
CA LEU A 146 8.76 -4.24 -15.87
C LEU A 146 10.11 -4.92 -15.61
N SER A 147 11.19 -4.37 -16.15
CA SER A 147 12.55 -4.87 -15.93
C SER A 147 12.90 -4.93 -14.44
N ARG A 148 12.61 -3.87 -13.69
CA ARG A 148 12.82 -3.78 -12.25
C ARG A 148 11.90 -4.73 -11.47
N THR A 149 10.64 -4.83 -11.88
CA THR A 149 9.66 -5.76 -11.29
C THR A 149 10.13 -7.20 -11.42
N LYS A 150 10.65 -7.60 -12.59
CA LYS A 150 11.19 -8.95 -12.83
C LYS A 150 12.33 -9.29 -11.89
N VAL A 151 13.32 -8.40 -11.76
CA VAL A 151 14.46 -8.60 -10.84
C VAL A 151 13.97 -8.86 -9.41
N MET A 152 13.02 -8.05 -8.91
CA MET A 152 12.47 -8.25 -7.57
C MET A 152 11.68 -9.56 -7.45
N CYS A 153 10.94 -9.97 -8.48
CA CYS A 153 10.21 -11.24 -8.48
C CYS A 153 11.16 -12.44 -8.50
N GLU A 154 12.27 -12.35 -9.22
CA GLU A 154 13.34 -13.34 -9.23
C GLU A 154 14.01 -13.46 -7.86
N GLU A 155 14.25 -12.34 -7.17
CA GLU A 155 14.75 -12.33 -5.80
C GLU A 155 13.79 -13.04 -4.83
N VAL A 156 12.49 -12.70 -4.89
CA VAL A 156 11.44 -13.36 -4.07
C VAL A 156 11.44 -14.88 -4.29
N ILE A 157 11.35 -15.32 -5.54
CA ILE A 157 11.33 -16.76 -5.87
C ILE A 157 12.64 -17.42 -5.46
N GLY A 158 13.76 -16.74 -5.69
CA GLY A 158 15.08 -17.20 -5.30
C GLY A 158 15.18 -17.42 -3.79
N VAL A 159 14.63 -16.53 -2.97
CA VAL A 159 14.59 -16.70 -1.50
C VAL A 159 13.66 -17.85 -1.15
N ILE A 160 12.37 -17.80 -1.55
CA ILE A 160 11.39 -18.85 -1.21
C ILE A 160 11.92 -20.25 -1.54
N MET A 161 12.54 -20.43 -2.70
CA MET A 161 12.98 -21.75 -3.14
C MET A 161 14.30 -22.19 -2.51
N ARG A 162 15.20 -21.26 -2.13
CA ARG A 162 16.50 -21.58 -1.49
C ARG A 162 16.50 -21.47 0.03
N GLU A 163 15.42 -21.01 0.64
CA GLU A 163 15.40 -20.70 2.06
C GLU A 163 15.64 -21.95 2.92
N ASP A 164 16.71 -21.89 3.72
CA ASP A 164 17.17 -22.94 4.65
C ASP A 164 16.32 -23.00 5.95
N THR A 165 15.28 -22.17 6.06
CA THR A 165 14.37 -22.20 7.21
C THR A 165 13.35 -23.35 7.12
N THR A 166 12.65 -23.60 8.22
CA THR A 166 11.48 -24.48 8.28
C THR A 166 10.43 -24.07 7.24
N GLU A 167 9.73 -25.04 6.64
CA GLU A 167 8.66 -24.81 5.65
C GLU A 167 7.61 -23.79 6.15
N SER A 168 7.43 -23.67 7.46
CA SER A 168 6.49 -22.76 8.11
C SER A 168 6.70 -21.29 7.75
N ILE A 169 7.95 -20.83 7.60
CA ILE A 169 8.26 -19.41 7.33
C ILE A 169 8.08 -19.11 5.83
N ALA A 170 8.70 -19.91 4.95
CA ALA A 170 8.62 -19.74 3.49
C ALA A 170 7.19 -19.93 2.94
N THR A 171 6.32 -20.62 3.68
CA THR A 171 4.90 -20.79 3.33
C THR A 171 3.94 -20.05 4.25
N SER A 172 4.46 -19.21 5.15
CA SER A 172 3.65 -18.44 6.10
C SER A 172 2.68 -17.55 5.33
N PRO A 173 1.35 -17.70 5.55
CA PRO A 173 0.37 -16.82 4.92
C PRO A 173 0.65 -15.35 5.21
N SER A 174 1.11 -15.03 6.42
CA SER A 174 1.49 -13.67 6.83
C SER A 174 2.58 -13.10 5.93
N VAL A 175 3.67 -13.84 5.74
CA VAL A 175 4.80 -13.42 4.89
C VAL A 175 4.40 -13.41 3.42
N LEU A 176 3.71 -14.45 2.93
CA LEU A 176 3.22 -14.49 1.55
C LEU A 176 2.25 -13.34 1.24
N HIS A 177 1.39 -12.95 2.20
CA HIS A 177 0.53 -11.77 2.09
C HIS A 177 1.30 -10.45 2.10
N THR A 178 2.53 -10.39 2.60
CA THR A 178 3.34 -9.18 2.45
C THR A 178 3.95 -9.05 1.06
N ILE A 179 4.21 -10.17 0.35
CA ILE A 179 4.89 -10.23 -0.97
C ILE A 179 3.95 -10.44 -2.19
N ALA A 180 2.65 -10.70 -2.01
CA ALA A 180 1.74 -11.08 -3.10
C ALA A 180 0.59 -10.09 -3.42
N PRO A 181 -0.22 -9.60 -2.46
CA PRO A 181 -1.45 -8.86 -2.75
C PRO A 181 -1.22 -7.40 -3.19
N TYR A 182 -0.13 -6.78 -2.73
CA TYR A 182 0.11 -5.34 -2.93
C TYR A 182 0.79 -5.00 -4.25
N TYR A 183 1.27 -6.00 -5.00
CA TYR A 183 2.18 -5.76 -6.11
C TYR A 183 1.52 -5.53 -7.46
N GLY A 184 0.19 -5.40 -7.46
CA GLY A 184 -0.60 -5.27 -8.68
C GLY A 184 -0.53 -6.51 -9.55
N THR A 185 -1.39 -6.54 -10.57
CA THR A 185 -1.58 -7.68 -11.46
C THR A 185 -0.29 -8.14 -12.16
N VAL A 186 0.62 -7.20 -12.49
CA VAL A 186 1.86 -7.50 -13.22
C VAL A 186 2.82 -8.35 -12.40
N CYS A 187 3.12 -7.94 -11.17
CA CYS A 187 4.02 -8.69 -10.31
C CYS A 187 3.44 -10.06 -9.93
N GLN A 188 2.13 -10.14 -9.68
CA GLN A 188 1.49 -11.42 -9.41
C GLN A 188 1.61 -12.40 -10.58
N ARG A 189 1.40 -11.93 -11.82
CA ARG A 189 1.60 -12.74 -13.03
C ARG A 189 3.05 -13.20 -13.17
N GLU A 190 4.02 -12.31 -12.89
CA GLU A 190 5.43 -12.65 -12.97
C GLU A 190 5.82 -13.71 -11.91
N LEU A 191 5.41 -13.51 -10.65
CA LEU A 191 5.62 -14.50 -9.58
C LEU A 191 4.96 -15.84 -9.89
N GLN A 192 3.75 -15.85 -10.48
CA GLN A 192 3.09 -17.08 -10.93
C GLN A 192 3.92 -17.79 -12.01
N ALA A 193 4.39 -17.04 -13.02
CA ALA A 193 5.19 -17.59 -14.10
C ALA A 193 6.50 -18.21 -13.59
N LEU A 194 7.18 -17.55 -12.67
CA LEU A 194 8.41 -18.03 -12.04
C LEU A 194 8.19 -19.21 -11.09
N ALA A 195 7.04 -19.30 -10.41
CA ALA A 195 6.72 -20.39 -9.49
C ALA A 195 6.30 -21.69 -10.20
N LEU A 196 5.69 -21.60 -11.40
CA LEU A 196 5.14 -22.75 -12.12
C LEU A 196 6.13 -23.90 -12.38
N PRO A 197 7.39 -23.66 -12.80
CA PRO A 197 8.37 -24.73 -13.00
C PRO A 197 8.63 -25.57 -11.75
N TYR A 198 8.59 -24.95 -10.56
CA TYR A 198 8.89 -25.61 -9.29
C TYR A 198 7.84 -26.65 -8.86
N ARG A 199 6.62 -26.59 -9.42
CA ARG A 199 5.60 -27.63 -9.20
C ARG A 199 5.99 -29.01 -9.73
N ARG A 200 6.90 -29.02 -10.72
CA ARG A 200 7.43 -30.24 -11.36
C ARG A 200 8.81 -30.62 -10.84
N SER A 201 9.34 -29.88 -9.87
CA SER A 201 10.65 -30.17 -9.30
C SER A 201 10.61 -31.47 -8.50
N THR A 202 11.73 -32.20 -8.51
CA THR A 202 11.94 -33.41 -7.69
C THR A 202 12.43 -33.08 -6.28
N ASP A 203 12.75 -31.82 -6.01
CA ASP A 203 13.11 -31.35 -4.68
C ASP A 203 11.89 -31.40 -3.74
N ALA A 204 12.10 -31.90 -2.52
CA ALA A 204 11.05 -32.15 -1.55
C ALA A 204 10.34 -30.86 -1.08
N PHE A 205 11.04 -29.72 -1.09
CA PHE A 205 10.56 -28.44 -0.57
C PHE A 205 10.00 -27.54 -1.68
N HIS A 206 10.53 -27.64 -2.90
CA HIS A 206 10.11 -26.77 -4.01
C HIS A 206 8.62 -26.89 -4.33
N ARG A 207 8.08 -28.11 -4.41
CA ARG A 207 6.68 -28.32 -4.80
C ARG A 207 5.69 -27.77 -3.75
N PRO A 208 5.80 -28.10 -2.45
CA PRO A 208 4.94 -27.52 -1.42
C PRO A 208 4.97 -25.99 -1.39
N ARG A 209 6.17 -25.39 -1.51
CA ARG A 209 6.36 -23.93 -1.51
C ARG A 209 5.72 -23.27 -2.73
N ALA A 210 5.93 -23.84 -3.92
CA ALA A 210 5.30 -23.36 -5.15
C ALA A 210 3.77 -23.46 -5.10
N ASP A 211 3.23 -24.59 -4.63
CA ASP A 211 1.78 -24.76 -4.48
C ASP A 211 1.21 -23.78 -3.44
N ALA A 212 1.92 -23.50 -2.34
CA ALA A 212 1.52 -22.49 -1.35
C ALA A 212 1.51 -21.08 -1.95
N LEU A 213 2.59 -20.66 -2.60
CA LEU A 213 2.69 -19.35 -3.25
C LEU A 213 1.60 -19.15 -4.31
N LEU A 214 1.39 -20.13 -5.19
CA LEU A 214 0.36 -20.04 -6.23
C LEU A 214 -1.05 -19.94 -5.66
N ARG A 215 -1.35 -20.61 -4.56
CA ARG A 215 -2.65 -20.43 -3.86
C ARG A 215 -2.84 -18.99 -3.38
N HIS A 216 -1.79 -18.33 -2.92
CA HIS A 216 -1.85 -16.94 -2.43
C HIS A 216 -1.84 -15.91 -3.55
N LEU A 217 -1.31 -16.27 -4.73
CA LEU A 217 -1.32 -15.44 -5.93
C LEU A 217 -2.62 -15.59 -6.76
N SER A 218 -3.51 -16.50 -6.39
CA SER A 218 -4.82 -16.63 -7.04
C SER A 218 -5.60 -15.33 -6.87
N MET A 219 -5.81 -14.60 -7.97
CA MET A 219 -6.66 -13.42 -7.97
C MET A 219 -8.13 -13.85 -8.01
N ASP A 220 -8.82 -13.77 -6.88
CA ASP A 220 -10.26 -13.61 -6.94
C ASP A 220 -10.55 -12.26 -7.59
N VAL A 221 -11.21 -12.25 -8.74
CA VAL A 221 -11.61 -10.99 -9.39
C VAL A 221 -12.60 -10.30 -8.43
N PRO A 222 -12.22 -9.17 -7.80
CA PRO A 222 -13.14 -8.49 -6.92
C PRO A 222 -14.38 -8.09 -7.74
N PRO A 223 -15.57 -8.04 -7.12
CA PRO A 223 -16.72 -7.50 -7.80
C PRO A 223 -16.39 -6.09 -8.29
N LYS A 224 -16.58 -5.84 -9.59
CA LYS A 224 -16.34 -4.54 -10.22
C LYS A 224 -17.22 -3.49 -9.56
N ARG A 225 -16.64 -2.74 -8.64
CA ARG A 225 -17.29 -1.65 -7.92
C ARG A 225 -16.44 -0.41 -8.08
N LEU A 226 -17.07 0.67 -8.53
CA LEU A 226 -16.45 1.99 -8.59
C LEU A 226 -16.35 2.54 -7.17
N CYS A 227 -15.14 2.86 -6.75
CA CYS A 227 -14.85 3.44 -5.45
C CYS A 227 -14.26 4.84 -5.61
N CYS A 228 -14.57 5.73 -4.67
CA CYS A 228 -13.87 7.00 -4.54
C CYS A 228 -12.37 6.76 -4.34
N ILE A 229 -11.54 7.40 -5.16
CA ILE A 229 -10.08 7.32 -5.08
C ILE A 229 -9.51 8.41 -4.17
N GLY A 230 -10.36 9.38 -3.80
CA GLY A 230 -9.95 10.50 -2.95
C GLY A 230 -9.26 11.63 -3.71
N VAL A 231 -9.23 11.57 -5.04
CA VAL A 231 -8.80 12.68 -5.90
C VAL A 231 -10.04 13.47 -6.30
N VAL A 232 -10.00 14.79 -6.11
CA VAL A 232 -11.14 15.68 -6.32
C VAL A 232 -10.72 16.86 -7.17
N ALA A 233 -11.50 17.21 -8.19
CA ALA A 233 -11.37 18.46 -8.94
C ALA A 233 -12.44 19.44 -8.43
N GLY A 234 -12.02 20.59 -7.89
CA GLY A 234 -12.92 21.48 -7.16
C GLY A 234 -12.34 22.89 -6.92
N THR A 235 -13.20 23.82 -6.51
CA THR A 235 -12.82 25.15 -6.02
C THR A 235 -13.12 25.20 -4.52
N PRO A 236 -12.09 25.19 -3.64
CA PRO A 236 -12.30 25.32 -2.21
C PRO A 236 -12.92 26.69 -1.87
N ASP A 237 -13.72 26.77 -0.80
CA ASP A 237 -14.36 28.02 -0.33
C ASP A 237 -13.35 29.16 -0.10
N SER A 238 -12.09 28.82 0.23
CA SER A 238 -11.01 29.76 0.51
C SER A 238 -9.75 29.47 -0.31
N GLY A 239 -9.86 29.22 -1.61
CA GLY A 239 -8.69 28.94 -2.43
C GLY A 239 -8.94 28.90 -3.94
N PRO A 240 -7.87 28.76 -4.74
CA PRO A 240 -7.98 28.62 -6.17
C PRO A 240 -8.54 27.25 -6.56
N SER A 241 -9.17 27.20 -7.72
CA SER A 241 -9.50 25.96 -8.43
C SER A 241 -8.29 25.04 -8.57
N GLY A 242 -8.53 23.73 -8.50
CA GLY A 242 -7.48 22.74 -8.69
C GLY A 242 -7.93 21.31 -8.44
N VAL A 243 -6.93 20.43 -8.38
CA VAL A 243 -7.09 19.01 -8.05
C VAL A 243 -6.50 18.77 -6.65
N PHE A 244 -7.18 17.97 -5.82
CA PHE A 244 -6.85 17.79 -4.41
C PHE A 244 -6.97 16.33 -3.96
N LEU A 245 -6.17 15.95 -2.96
CA LEU A 245 -6.29 14.70 -2.21
C LEU A 245 -7.14 14.93 -0.96
N ASP A 246 -8.37 14.41 -0.97
CA ASP A 246 -9.43 14.71 0.00
C ASP A 246 -9.97 13.46 0.74
N HIS A 247 -9.13 12.42 0.83
CA HIS A 247 -9.47 11.15 1.47
C HIS A 247 -9.03 11.08 2.94
N TYR A 248 -9.72 10.29 3.78
CA TYR A 248 -9.40 10.10 5.21
C TYR A 248 -8.04 9.44 5.48
N ARG A 249 -7.36 9.01 4.43
CA ARG A 249 -6.10 8.30 4.48
C ARG A 249 -4.91 9.22 4.22
N GLY A 250 -5.17 10.50 3.94
CA GLY A 250 -4.18 11.56 3.79
C GLY A 250 -3.91 12.29 5.12
N PRO A 251 -2.81 13.05 5.23
CA PRO A 251 -2.47 13.80 6.44
C PRO A 251 -3.16 15.16 6.46
N TRP A 252 -3.97 15.41 5.43
CA TRP A 252 -4.65 16.66 5.16
C TRP A 252 -5.99 16.65 5.87
N ALA A 253 -6.41 17.82 6.34
CA ALA A 253 -7.64 17.95 7.10
C ALA A 253 -8.83 17.43 6.28
N ALA A 254 -9.36 16.28 6.68
CA ALA A 254 -10.66 15.79 6.22
C ALA A 254 -11.72 16.81 6.68
N GLY A 255 -12.07 17.72 5.78
CA GLY A 255 -12.90 18.88 6.13
C GLY A 255 -12.79 20.07 5.18
N ARG A 256 -12.01 19.97 4.10
CA ARG A 256 -12.04 20.96 3.02
C ARG A 256 -13.46 21.07 2.47
N THR A 257 -13.99 22.28 2.52
CA THR A 257 -15.28 22.63 1.91
C THR A 257 -15.06 23.28 0.57
N TYR A 258 -15.97 22.98 -0.36
CA TYR A 258 -15.95 23.48 -1.72
C TYR A 258 -17.14 24.42 -1.92
N ASP A 259 -16.90 25.40 -2.79
CA ASP A 259 -17.89 26.39 -3.21
C ASP A 259 -18.95 25.69 -4.06
N SER A 260 -20.18 25.62 -3.54
CA SER A 260 -21.30 24.95 -4.19
C SER A 260 -21.75 25.63 -5.49
N SER A 261 -21.30 26.86 -5.75
CA SER A 261 -21.58 27.60 -6.99
C SER A 261 -20.55 27.34 -8.09
N LYS A 262 -19.47 26.61 -7.80
CA LYS A 262 -18.38 26.30 -8.73
C LYS A 262 -18.33 24.81 -9.01
N PRO A 263 -17.84 24.36 -10.19
CA PRO A 263 -17.82 22.94 -10.50
C PRO A 263 -17.19 22.08 -9.39
N PHE A 264 -17.61 20.81 -9.29
CA PHE A 264 -17.07 19.84 -8.34
C PHE A 264 -17.18 18.42 -8.88
N MET A 265 -16.07 17.69 -8.90
CA MET A 265 -16.00 16.31 -9.41
C MET A 265 -15.07 15.45 -8.56
N ILE A 266 -15.42 14.16 -8.46
CA ILE A 266 -14.63 13.17 -7.72
C ILE A 266 -14.14 12.10 -8.71
N LEU A 267 -12.87 11.75 -8.62
CA LEU A 267 -12.33 10.62 -9.36
C LEU A 267 -12.75 9.30 -8.70
N VAL A 268 -13.40 8.45 -9.49
CA VAL A 268 -13.80 7.08 -9.10
C VAL A 268 -13.15 6.08 -10.05
N ALA A 269 -12.79 4.89 -9.56
CA ALA A 269 -12.25 3.82 -10.40
C ALA A 269 -12.67 2.44 -9.91
N GLU A 270 -12.64 1.45 -10.81
CA GLU A 270 -12.91 0.05 -10.48
C GLU A 270 -11.75 -0.50 -9.63
N ASP A 271 -12.03 -0.83 -8.37
CA ASP A 271 -11.04 -1.20 -7.35
C ASP A 271 -9.97 -0.11 -7.12
N SER A 272 -10.03 0.50 -5.93
CA SER A 272 -9.38 1.77 -5.61
C SER A 272 -7.86 1.88 -5.89
N TYR A 273 -7.14 0.78 -6.14
CA TYR A 273 -5.68 0.80 -6.28
C TYR A 273 -5.10 -0.17 -7.31
N CYS A 274 -5.91 -1.04 -7.93
CA CYS A 274 -5.35 -2.11 -8.77
C CYS A 274 -4.71 -1.58 -10.06
N ASN A 275 -5.25 -0.53 -10.68
CA ASN A 275 -4.84 -0.11 -12.03
C ASN A 275 -4.65 1.40 -12.22
N LEU A 276 -4.67 2.20 -11.14
CA LEU A 276 -4.17 3.58 -11.17
C LEU A 276 -2.70 3.60 -10.74
N ARG A 277 -1.86 4.34 -11.47
CA ARG A 277 -0.43 4.45 -11.18
C ARG A 277 0.09 5.87 -11.29
N TRP A 278 0.98 6.26 -10.39
CA TRP A 278 1.89 7.39 -10.64
C TRP A 278 3.01 6.91 -11.55
N VAL A 279 3.01 7.33 -12.81
CA VAL A 279 4.01 6.92 -13.81
C VAL A 279 5.02 8.04 -13.98
N ALA A 280 6.31 7.74 -13.81
CA ALA A 280 7.35 8.72 -14.09
C ALA A 280 7.28 9.10 -15.57
N VAL A 281 7.54 10.38 -15.90
CA VAL A 281 7.50 10.85 -17.29
C VAL A 281 8.42 10.03 -18.19
N SER A 282 9.58 9.60 -17.67
CA SER A 282 10.53 8.73 -18.35
C SER A 282 9.97 7.37 -18.75
N ASP A 283 8.99 6.86 -18.00
CA ASP A 283 8.50 5.48 -18.10
C ASP A 283 7.17 5.41 -18.87
N MET A 284 6.58 6.56 -19.25
CA MET A 284 5.29 6.62 -19.94
C MET A 284 5.24 5.81 -21.24
N GLY A 285 6.37 5.68 -21.94
CA GLY A 285 6.45 4.93 -23.20
C GLY A 285 6.34 3.41 -23.05
N GLU A 286 6.62 2.86 -21.86
CA GLU A 286 6.59 1.41 -21.61
C GLU A 286 5.52 0.99 -20.60
N ALA A 287 4.97 1.93 -19.84
CA ALA A 287 4.09 1.61 -18.72
C ALA A 287 2.77 0.96 -19.14
N GLY A 288 2.29 1.23 -20.35
CA GLY A 288 1.00 0.71 -20.84
C GLY A 288 -0.21 1.31 -20.12
N TYR A 289 -0.04 2.46 -19.47
CA TYR A 289 -1.09 3.23 -18.82
C TYR A 289 -1.27 4.58 -19.52
N ASP A 290 -2.50 5.07 -19.56
CA ASP A 290 -2.83 6.34 -20.18
C ASP A 290 -3.05 7.45 -19.14
N PRO A 291 -2.63 8.70 -19.40
CA PRO A 291 -2.82 9.81 -18.47
C PRO A 291 -4.29 10.09 -18.13
N ILE A 292 -4.55 10.32 -16.85
CA ILE A 292 -5.82 10.85 -16.38
C ILE A 292 -5.90 12.35 -16.70
N VAL A 293 -6.93 12.72 -17.45
CA VAL A 293 -7.18 14.07 -17.93
C VAL A 293 -8.20 14.76 -17.02
N VAL A 294 -7.88 15.96 -16.55
CA VAL A 294 -8.85 16.81 -15.84
C VAL A 294 -9.86 17.34 -16.85
N PRO A 295 -11.19 17.25 -16.60
CA PRO A 295 -12.19 17.60 -17.61
C PRO A 295 -12.14 19.07 -18.03
N ALA A 296 -12.39 19.33 -19.31
CA ALA A 296 -12.25 20.66 -19.93
C ALA A 296 -13.13 21.75 -19.28
N VAL A 297 -14.23 21.38 -18.60
CA VAL A 297 -15.05 22.29 -17.80
C VAL A 297 -14.26 23.05 -16.70
N TRP A 298 -13.02 22.64 -16.40
CA TRP A 298 -12.11 23.29 -15.46
C TRP A 298 -11.00 24.16 -16.07
N GLY A 299 -10.81 24.14 -17.40
CA GLY A 299 -9.65 24.82 -17.99
C GLY A 299 -9.60 24.95 -19.51
N GLY A 300 -10.63 24.49 -20.23
CA GLY A 300 -10.73 24.54 -21.71
C GLY A 300 -9.72 23.69 -22.48
N ARG A 301 -8.58 23.35 -21.87
CA ARG A 301 -7.51 22.50 -22.40
C ARG A 301 -7.35 21.23 -21.55
N PRO A 302 -6.89 20.12 -22.14
CA PRO A 302 -6.55 18.93 -21.39
C PRO A 302 -5.41 19.25 -20.41
N LEU A 303 -5.55 18.81 -19.16
CA LEU A 303 -4.52 18.92 -18.14
C LEU A 303 -4.27 17.54 -17.53
N TYR A 304 -3.00 17.21 -17.30
CA TYR A 304 -2.60 16.00 -16.61
C TYR A 304 -2.33 16.28 -15.15
N ILE A 305 -2.75 15.37 -14.28
CA ILE A 305 -2.47 15.43 -12.85
C ILE A 305 -1.04 14.97 -12.61
N THR A 306 -0.24 15.80 -11.95
CA THR A 306 1.16 15.52 -11.66
C THR A 306 1.49 15.60 -10.18
N ARG A 307 2.55 14.86 -9.83
CA ARG A 307 3.16 14.86 -8.51
C ARG A 307 4.66 14.68 -8.62
N ALA A 308 5.42 15.50 -7.93
CA ALA A 308 6.85 15.28 -7.75
C ALA A 308 7.10 14.29 -6.60
N ARG A 309 8.10 13.42 -6.77
CA ARG A 309 8.50 12.46 -5.74
C ARG A 309 8.92 13.19 -4.46
N ALA A 310 8.50 12.67 -3.30
CA ALA A 310 8.87 13.18 -1.98
C ALA A 310 8.56 14.67 -1.68
N ARG A 311 7.85 15.39 -2.57
CA ARG A 311 7.46 16.77 -2.34
C ARG A 311 6.19 16.84 -1.49
N LEU A 312 6.20 17.72 -0.49
CA LEU A 312 5.03 18.02 0.34
C LEU A 312 3.89 18.56 -0.55
N LEU A 313 2.68 18.06 -0.33
CA LEU A 313 1.50 18.59 -1.01
C LEU A 313 1.01 19.82 -0.24
N GLU A 314 0.83 20.93 -0.95
CA GLU A 314 0.35 22.16 -0.34
C GLU A 314 -1.11 21.99 0.10
N LYS A 315 -1.32 21.67 1.38
CA LYS A 315 -2.64 21.35 1.96
C LYS A 315 -3.36 20.20 1.23
N GLY A 316 -2.65 19.31 0.55
CA GLY A 316 -3.24 18.26 -0.29
C GLY A 316 -3.56 18.66 -1.73
N ARG A 317 -3.18 19.87 -2.17
CA ARG A 317 -3.28 20.27 -3.58
C ARG A 317 -2.29 19.48 -4.45
N LEU A 318 -2.79 18.94 -5.55
CA LEU A 318 -2.00 18.30 -6.60
C LEU A 318 -1.63 19.32 -7.68
N SER A 319 -0.50 19.06 -8.36
CA SER A 319 -0.10 19.86 -9.51
C SER A 319 -0.83 19.39 -10.76
N VAL A 320 -1.04 20.31 -11.70
CA VAL A 320 -1.60 20.01 -13.02
C VAL A 320 -0.76 20.71 -14.07
N VAL A 321 -0.54 20.06 -15.20
CA VAL A 321 0.29 20.58 -16.30
C VAL A 321 -0.35 20.25 -17.64
N ALA A 322 -0.05 21.05 -18.66
CA ALA A 322 -0.48 20.73 -20.01
C ALA A 322 0.36 19.57 -20.59
N PRO A 323 -0.19 18.77 -21.51
CA PRO A 323 0.53 17.65 -22.13
C PRO A 323 1.87 18.04 -22.76
N GLU A 324 1.94 19.23 -23.35
CA GLU A 324 3.14 19.79 -23.97
C GLU A 324 4.26 20.08 -22.96
N ASP A 325 3.90 20.49 -21.74
CA ASP A 325 4.85 20.87 -20.69
C ASP A 325 5.49 19.65 -20.01
N VAL A 326 4.81 18.49 -20.05
CA VAL A 326 5.34 17.24 -19.49
C VAL A 326 6.63 16.81 -20.20
N ARG A 327 6.80 17.15 -21.48
CA ARG A 327 7.93 16.71 -22.31
C ARG A 327 9.14 17.65 -22.27
N GLY A 328 9.00 18.84 -21.71
CA GLY A 328 10.07 19.84 -21.64
C GLY A 328 10.75 19.83 -20.27
N GLU A 329 12.04 19.50 -20.20
CA GLU A 329 12.96 19.64 -19.05
C GLU A 329 12.37 19.38 -17.63
N MET A 330 11.30 18.59 -17.50
CA MET A 330 10.74 18.30 -16.20
C MET A 330 11.72 17.38 -15.46
N GLU A 331 12.00 17.73 -14.21
CA GLU A 331 12.83 16.95 -13.30
C GLU A 331 12.45 15.46 -13.37
N SER A 332 13.44 14.58 -13.29
CA SER A 332 13.28 13.11 -13.28
C SER A 332 12.31 12.58 -12.21
N ASP A 333 11.87 13.45 -11.31
CA ASP A 333 11.00 13.15 -10.18
C ASP A 333 9.51 13.44 -10.44
N VAL A 334 9.13 13.99 -11.60
CA VAL A 334 7.72 14.25 -11.94
C VAL A 334 7.03 12.98 -12.41
N HIS A 335 5.87 12.71 -11.81
CA HIS A 335 5.01 11.58 -12.15
C HIS A 335 3.63 12.06 -12.56
N VAL A 336 3.05 11.40 -13.55
CA VAL A 336 1.69 11.62 -14.04
C VAL A 336 0.77 10.55 -13.47
N LEU A 337 -0.44 10.92 -13.06
CA LEU A 337 -1.46 9.93 -12.70
C LEU A 337 -2.01 9.29 -13.96
N CYS A 338 -1.89 7.97 -14.09
CA CYS A 338 -2.36 7.21 -15.24
C CYS A 338 -3.29 6.05 -14.82
N GLY A 339 -4.08 5.55 -15.76
CA GLY A 339 -4.99 4.41 -15.58
C GLY A 339 -4.96 3.43 -16.77
N ASP A 340 -5.36 2.18 -16.52
CA ASP A 340 -5.50 1.14 -17.55
C ASP A 340 -6.89 1.24 -18.20
N MET A 341 -6.95 1.64 -19.47
CA MET A 341 -8.21 1.83 -20.21
C MET A 341 -8.98 0.53 -20.50
N ILE A 342 -8.32 -0.63 -20.48
CA ILE A 342 -8.91 -1.90 -20.93
C ILE A 342 -9.46 -2.68 -19.74
N CYS A 343 -8.72 -2.70 -18.62
CA CYS A 343 -9.04 -3.61 -17.53
C CYS A 343 -9.89 -2.96 -16.43
N CYS A 344 -9.67 -1.68 -16.11
CA CYS A 344 -10.36 -0.98 -15.01
C CYS A 344 -10.48 0.52 -15.30
N PRO A 345 -11.60 0.98 -15.89
CA PRO A 345 -11.79 2.38 -16.22
C PRO A 345 -11.88 3.26 -14.96
N ALA A 346 -11.43 4.50 -15.11
CA ALA A 346 -11.61 5.57 -14.13
C ALA A 346 -12.51 6.65 -14.71
N PHE A 347 -13.31 7.29 -13.85
CA PHE A 347 -14.28 8.30 -14.23
C PHE A 347 -14.21 9.50 -13.30
N TRP A 348 -14.43 10.69 -13.84
CA TRP A 348 -14.84 11.84 -13.07
C TRP A 348 -16.34 11.78 -12.87
N MET A 349 -16.77 11.68 -11.62
CA MET A 349 -18.16 11.65 -11.22
C MET A 349 -18.67 13.07 -10.98
N THR A 350 -19.75 13.45 -11.68
CA THR A 350 -20.65 14.57 -11.37
C THR A 350 -21.98 14.02 -10.81
N ARG A 351 -22.95 14.87 -10.44
CA ARG A 351 -24.28 14.39 -10.04
C ARG A 351 -24.98 13.58 -11.10
N THR A 352 -24.87 14.00 -12.36
CA THR A 352 -25.69 13.47 -13.45
C THR A 352 -24.89 12.68 -14.47
N THR A 353 -23.56 12.81 -14.47
CA THR A 353 -22.69 12.22 -15.47
C THR A 353 -21.44 11.58 -14.88
N LEU A 354 -20.97 10.53 -15.54
CA LEU A 354 -19.62 9.99 -15.40
C LEU A 354 -18.85 10.35 -16.67
N VAL A 355 -17.71 11.01 -16.50
CA VAL A 355 -16.82 11.39 -17.61
C VAL A 355 -15.60 10.47 -17.57
N HIS A 356 -15.40 9.67 -18.61
CA HIS A 356 -14.26 8.76 -18.67
C HIS A 356 -12.95 9.54 -18.56
N ALA A 357 -12.13 9.19 -17.58
CA ALA A 357 -11.05 10.03 -17.11
C ALA A 357 -9.86 10.12 -18.09
N VAL A 358 -9.81 9.24 -19.09
CA VAL A 358 -8.79 9.28 -20.16
C VAL A 358 -9.36 9.83 -21.48
N THR A 359 -10.60 9.45 -21.83
CA THR A 359 -11.16 9.70 -23.17
C THR A 359 -12.12 10.89 -23.20
N GLY A 360 -12.59 11.33 -22.03
CA GLY A 360 -13.61 12.37 -21.91
C GLY A 360 -15.01 11.93 -22.30
N HIS A 361 -15.24 10.65 -22.64
CA HIS A 361 -16.56 10.16 -23.00
C HIS A 361 -17.52 10.25 -21.81
N GLU A 362 -18.69 10.84 -22.03
CA GLU A 362 -19.70 11.03 -20.98
C GLU A 362 -20.78 9.95 -21.05
N GLN A 363 -21.20 9.49 -19.87
CA GLN A 363 -22.37 8.63 -19.69
C GLN A 363 -23.20 9.09 -18.49
N ALA A 364 -24.44 8.64 -18.39
CA ALA A 364 -25.29 8.95 -17.24
C ALA A 364 -24.68 8.39 -15.95
N ASN A 365 -24.83 9.13 -14.84
CA ASN A 365 -24.45 8.64 -13.53
C ASN A 365 -25.60 7.85 -12.90
N GLU A 366 -25.51 6.53 -12.95
CA GLU A 366 -26.48 5.60 -12.34
C GLU A 366 -25.95 4.99 -11.03
N LEU A 367 -24.86 5.52 -10.47
CA LEU A 367 -24.20 4.92 -9.31
C LEU A 367 -24.96 5.17 -8.01
N VAL A 368 -25.03 4.13 -7.19
CA VAL A 368 -25.51 4.24 -5.80
C VAL A 368 -24.41 4.90 -4.96
N LEU A 369 -24.61 6.16 -4.57
CA LEU A 369 -23.60 6.97 -3.86
C LEU A 369 -23.02 6.27 -2.60
N GLY A 370 -23.88 5.61 -1.83
CA GLY A 370 -23.47 4.89 -0.62
C GLY A 370 -22.52 3.72 -0.89
N ASP A 371 -22.50 3.19 -2.12
CA ASP A 371 -21.57 2.12 -2.51
C ASP A 371 -20.23 2.70 -2.98
N VAL A 372 -20.24 3.87 -3.62
CA VAL A 372 -19.03 4.57 -4.11
C VAL A 372 -18.14 5.03 -2.96
N PHE A 373 -18.76 5.55 -1.88
CA PHE A 373 -18.04 6.12 -0.74
C PHE A 373 -17.79 5.13 0.41
N ARG A 374 -18.26 3.88 0.27
CA ARG A 374 -18.01 2.83 1.26
C ARG A 374 -16.57 2.35 1.16
N ALA A 375 -15.75 2.67 2.15
CA ALA A 375 -14.41 2.14 2.20
C ALA A 375 -14.37 0.69 2.69
N VAL A 376 -13.32 -0.03 2.27
CA VAL A 376 -13.00 -1.39 2.73
C VAL A 376 -12.87 -1.48 4.27
N SER A 377 -12.54 -0.37 4.95
CA SER A 377 -12.27 -0.33 6.38
C SER A 377 -13.43 0.16 7.27
N GLN A 378 -14.69 0.03 6.83
CA GLN A 378 -15.91 0.47 7.55
C GLN A 378 -16.03 1.97 7.87
N LEU A 379 -15.00 2.78 7.58
CA LEU A 379 -15.02 4.23 7.74
C LEU A 379 -15.67 4.89 6.53
N ARG A 380 -16.53 5.89 6.75
CA ARG A 380 -17.11 6.69 5.67
C ARG A 380 -16.05 7.57 5.01
N CYS A 381 -16.06 7.63 3.69
CA CYS A 381 -15.18 8.52 2.93
C CYS A 381 -15.54 9.99 3.21
N PRO A 382 -14.60 10.88 3.57
CA PRO A 382 -14.89 12.31 3.79
C PRO A 382 -15.51 12.99 2.57
N CYS A 383 -15.16 12.54 1.36
CA CYS A 383 -15.71 13.03 0.12
C CYS A 383 -17.25 12.88 0.05
N GLU A 384 -17.83 11.91 0.77
CA GLU A 384 -19.29 11.72 0.89
C GLU A 384 -19.98 12.96 1.45
N ARG A 385 -19.40 13.57 2.50
CA ARG A 385 -19.97 14.76 3.15
C ARG A 385 -19.92 15.98 2.24
N THR A 386 -18.78 16.18 1.59
CA THR A 386 -18.60 17.27 0.62
C THR A 386 -19.56 17.11 -0.56
N TRP A 387 -19.71 15.88 -1.06
CA TRP A 387 -20.63 15.57 -2.14
C TRP A 387 -22.09 15.85 -1.76
N ALA A 388 -22.53 15.41 -0.57
CA ALA A 388 -23.88 15.64 -0.07
C ALA A 388 -24.19 17.15 0.05
N LYS A 389 -23.24 17.97 0.55
CA LYS A 389 -23.38 19.43 0.61
C LYS A 389 -23.64 20.04 -0.79
N TYR A 390 -22.93 19.54 -1.79
CA TYR A 390 -22.96 20.12 -3.14
C TYR A 390 -24.28 19.82 -3.87
N TYR A 391 -24.88 18.66 -3.64
CA TYR A 391 -26.01 18.21 -4.45
C TYR A 391 -27.36 18.14 -3.72
N GLY A 392 -27.37 18.26 -2.39
CA GLY A 392 -28.56 18.21 -1.54
C GLY A 392 -29.23 16.83 -1.55
N ASP A 393 -29.78 16.42 -0.41
CA ASP A 393 -30.70 15.28 -0.35
C ASP A 393 -32.07 15.67 -0.92
#